data_AF-A0A1J0VS91-F1
#
_entry.id   AF-A0A1J0VS91-F1
#
_cell.length_a   1.000
_cell.length_b   1.000
_cell.length_c   1.000
_cell.angle_alpha   90.00
_cell.angle_beta   90.00
_cell.angle_gamma   90.00
#
_symmetry.space_group_name_H-M   'P 1'
#
loop_
_entity.id
_entity.type
_entity.pdbx_description
1 polymer ?
#
loop_
_entity_poly.entity_id
_entity_poly.type
_entity_poly.pdbx_seq_one_letter_code
_entity_poly.pdbx_strand_id
1 'polypeptide(L)' 'MITRADIVLDNNRPGLLPELGIDLERLRDGDERPIWVSMPGFASTDPEFAGTPGWEILIGATCGMFTDTA' A
#
# COMPACT_ATOMS: atom_id res chain seq x y z
N MET A 1 -2.05 18.79 5.06
CA MET A 1 -2.24 17.78 6.12
C MET A 1 -1.05 16.84 6.18
N ILE A 2 -0.64 16.25 5.05
CA ILE A 2 0.53 15.35 4.94
C ILE A 2 1.82 16.00 5.44
N THR A 3 2.10 17.27 5.10
CA THR A 3 3.29 18.02 5.54
C THR A 3 3.34 18.31 7.05
N ARG A 4 2.31 17.96 7.81
CA ARG A 4 2.27 18.10 9.28
C ARG A 4 2.22 16.76 9.99
N ALA A 5 2.23 15.65 9.25
CA ALA A 5 2.22 14.32 9.84
C ALA A 5 3.66 13.87 10.07
N ASP A 6 3.91 13.18 11.17
CA ASP A 6 5.17 12.46 11.36
C ASP A 6 5.19 11.17 10.54
N ILE A 7 4.02 10.53 10.40
CA ILE A 7 3.83 9.24 9.73
C ILE A 7 2.61 9.31 8.80
N VAL A 8 2.78 8.83 7.58
CA VAL A 8 1.70 8.57 6.62
C VAL A 8 1.54 7.07 6.48
N LEU A 9 0.32 6.57 6.69
CA LEU A 9 -0.04 5.16 6.52
C LEU A 9 -1.00 5.02 5.35
N ASP A 10 -0.73 4.06 4.47
CA ASP A 10 -1.65 3.71 3.39
C ASP A 10 -1.74 2.19 3.16
N ASN A 11 -2.91 1.74 2.74
CA ASN A 11 -3.19 0.36 2.29
C ASN A 11 -3.98 0.42 0.97
N ASN A 12 -3.53 1.28 0.06
CA ASN A 12 -4.15 1.38 -1.26
C ASN A 12 -3.44 0.43 -2.23
N ARG A 13 -4.06 0.13 -3.37
CA ARG A 13 -3.33 -0.52 -4.46
C ARG A 13 -2.10 0.33 -4.84
N PRO A 14 -0.97 -0.31 -5.21
CA PRO A 14 0.19 0.40 -5.73
C PRO A 14 -0.19 1.39 -6.84
N GLY A 15 0.36 2.60 -6.77
CA GLY A 15 0.15 3.65 -7.77
C GLY A 15 -1.10 4.53 -7.57
N LEU A 16 -2.06 4.15 -6.73
CA LEU A 16 -3.29 4.96 -6.55
C LEU A 16 -3.00 6.37 -6.00
N LEU A 17 -2.12 6.48 -4.99
CA LEU A 17 -1.85 7.78 -4.37
C LEU A 17 -1.19 8.76 -5.36
N PRO A 18 -0.16 8.37 -6.14
CA PRO A 18 0.32 9.19 -7.25
C PRO A 18 -0.74 9.58 -8.30
N GLU A 19 -1.67 8.66 -8.65
CA GLU A 19 -2.80 8.97 -9.55
C GLU A 19 -3.72 10.06 -8.97
N LEU A 20 -3.89 10.08 -7.65
CA LEU A 20 -4.63 11.12 -6.91
C LEU A 20 -3.79 12.38 -6.66
N GLY A 21 -2.55 12.40 -7.13
CA GLY A 21 -1.61 13.49 -6.97
C GLY A 21 -0.96 13.60 -5.59
N ILE A 22 -1.01 12.52 -4.82
CA ILE A 22 -0.44 12.38 -3.49
C ILE A 22 0.82 11.51 -3.61
N ASP A 23 1.99 12.16 -3.71
CA ASP A 23 3.28 11.48 -3.79
C ASP A 23 4.32 12.17 -2.88
N LEU A 24 5.37 11.44 -2.52
CA LEU A 24 6.46 11.95 -1.67
C LEU A 24 7.32 12.95 -2.42
N GLU A 25 7.46 12.76 -3.73
CA GLU A 25 8.28 13.57 -4.63
C GLU A 25 7.76 15.00 -4.79
N ARG A 26 6.47 15.25 -4.58
CA ARG A 26 5.85 16.59 -4.63
C ARG A 26 5.98 17.39 -3.34
N LEU A 27 6.53 16.81 -2.27
CA LEU A 27 6.86 17.60 -1.08
C LEU A 27 7.92 18.64 -1.44
N ARG A 28 7.71 19.90 -1.02
CA ARG A 28 8.60 21.00 -1.41
C ARG A 28 9.96 20.81 -0.77
N ASP A 29 11.01 21.26 -1.45
CA ASP A 29 12.34 21.32 -0.85
C ASP A 29 12.30 22.15 0.44
N GLY A 30 12.67 21.52 1.56
CA GLY A 30 12.66 22.12 2.90
C GLY A 30 11.52 21.69 3.80
N ASP A 31 10.50 20.98 3.29
CA ASP A 31 9.51 20.32 4.13
C ASP A 31 10.13 19.06 4.75
N GLU A 32 9.92 18.86 6.06
CA GLU A 32 10.27 17.60 6.71
C GLU A 32 9.40 16.49 6.12
N ARG A 33 10.04 15.48 5.51
CA ARG A 33 9.33 14.39 4.86
C ARG A 33 8.82 13.43 5.92
N PRO A 34 7.51 13.11 5.96
CA PRO A 34 6.99 12.11 6.88
C PRO A 34 7.59 10.74 6.57
N ILE A 35 7.61 9.88 7.59
CA ILE A 35 7.83 8.45 7.37
C ILE A 35 6.58 7.91 6.68
N TRP A 36 6.74 7.35 5.48
CA TRP A 36 5.63 6.76 4.74
C TRP A 36 5.67 5.25 4.84
N VAL A 37 4.57 4.67 5.32
CA VAL A 37 4.38 3.23 5.46
C VAL A 37 3.24 2.80 4.55
N SER A 38 3.59 2.09 3.49
CA SER A 38 2.63 1.50 2.55
C SER A 38 2.49 0.00 2.83
N MET A 39 1.25 -0.45 2.98
CA MET A 39 0.91 -1.84 3.30
C MET A 39 -0.23 -2.34 2.40
N PRO A 40 -0.02 -2.42 1.07
CA PRO A 40 -1.02 -3.01 0.17
C PRO A 40 -1.24 -4.50 0.50
N GLY A 41 -2.39 -5.04 0.07
CA GLY A 41 -2.72 -6.45 0.22
C GLY A 41 -1.66 -7.40 -0.34
N PHE A 42 -1.13 -7.07 -1.52
CA PHE A 42 -0.03 -7.77 -2.16
C PHE A 42 1.13 -6.81 -2.41
N ALA A 43 2.36 -7.32 -2.40
CA ALA A 43 3.55 -6.49 -2.60
C ALA A 43 3.46 -5.71 -3.93
N SER A 44 3.98 -4.48 -3.95
CA SER A 44 4.03 -3.67 -5.17
C SER A 44 4.90 -4.29 -6.28
N THR A 45 5.79 -5.20 -5.91
CA THR A 45 6.63 -5.98 -6.81
C THR A 45 6.04 -7.35 -7.17
N ASP A 46 4.83 -7.67 -6.69
CA ASP A 46 4.16 -8.92 -7.04
C ASP A 46 3.68 -8.86 -8.51
N PRO A 47 4.16 -9.76 -9.39
CA PRO A 47 3.85 -9.70 -10.81
C PRO A 47 2.39 -10.08 -11.14
N GLU A 48 1.71 -10.79 -10.24
CA GLU A 48 0.38 -11.36 -10.48
C GLU A 48 -0.70 -10.62 -9.70
N PHE A 49 -0.45 -10.29 -8.44
CA PHE A 49 -1.48 -9.83 -7.51
C PHE A 49 -1.34 -8.37 -7.06
N ALA A 50 -0.32 -7.62 -7.49
CA ALA A 50 -0.14 -6.22 -7.06
C ALA A 50 -1.37 -5.33 -7.30
N GLY A 51 -2.13 -5.57 -8.37
CA GLY A 51 -3.37 -4.84 -8.67
C GLY A 51 -4.62 -5.37 -7.95
N THR A 52 -4.52 -6.49 -7.24
CA THR A 52 -5.65 -7.19 -6.62
C THR A 52 -5.98 -6.59 -5.26
N PRO A 53 -7.27 -6.33 -4.96
CA PRO A 53 -7.68 -5.91 -3.62
C PRO A 53 -7.30 -6.93 -2.54
N GLY A 54 -6.65 -6.47 -1.47
CA GLY A 54 -6.22 -7.29 -0.33
C GLY A 54 -7.33 -7.67 0.63
N TRP A 55 -8.43 -8.26 0.15
CA TRP A 55 -9.47 -8.78 1.03
C TRP A 55 -8.95 -9.99 1.80
N GLU A 56 -9.35 -10.11 3.07
CA GLU A 56 -8.87 -11.18 3.98
C GLU A 56 -8.98 -12.57 3.34
N ILE A 57 -10.12 -12.90 2.72
CA ILE A 57 -10.35 -14.19 2.06
C ILE A 57 -9.37 -14.42 0.89
N LEU A 58 -9.06 -13.38 0.11
CA LEU A 58 -8.12 -13.49 -1.01
C LEU A 58 -6.71 -13.73 -0.48
N ILE A 59 -6.29 -12.97 0.52
CA ILE A 59 -5.00 -13.17 1.18
C ILE A 59 -4.92 -14.59 1.75
N GLY A 60 -5.92 -15.04 2.50
CA GLY A 60 -5.96 -16.38 3.08
C GLY A 60 -5.89 -17.50 2.05
N ALA A 61 -6.61 -17.37 0.94
CA ALA A 61 -6.53 -18.31 -0.17
C ALA A 61 -5.14 -18.34 -0.80
N THR A 62 -4.54 -17.18 -1.07
CA THR A 62 -3.19 -17.10 -1.66
C THR A 62 -2.08 -17.57 -0.71
N CYS A 63 -2.27 -17.43 0.60
CA CYS A 63 -1.34 -17.92 1.62
C CYS A 63 -1.56 -19.39 2.00
N GLY A 64 -2.49 -20.09 1.33
CA GLY A 64 -2.73 -21.51 1.55
C GLY A 64 -3.48 -21.83 2.85
N MET A 65 -4.16 -20.87 3.48
CA MET A 65 -4.94 -21.09 4.71
C MET A 65 -6.08 -22.10 4.50
N PHE A 66 -6.55 -22.27 3.25
CA PHE A 66 -7.64 -23.19 2.91
C PHE A 66 -7.17 -24.49 2.24
N THR A 67 -5.86 -24.78 2.23
CA THR A 67 -5.33 -25.98 1.56
C THR A 67 -5.64 -27.27 2.34
N ASP A 68 -5.83 -27.18 3.65
CA ASP A 68 -6.12 -28.32 4.54
C ASP A 68 -7.39 -28.06 5.38
N THR A 69 -8.49 -27.75 4.69
CA THR A 69 -9.82 -27.58 5.31
C THR A 69 -10.66 -28.82 5.03
N ALA A 70 -10.33 -29.93 5.69
CA ALA A 70 -11.11 -31.17 5.68
C ALA A 70 -12.12 -31.22 6.84
#